data_AF-A0A2J8X541-F1
#
_entry.id   AF-A0A2J8X541-F1
#
_cell.length_a   1.000
_cell.length_b   1.000
_cell.length_c   1.000
_cell.angle_alpha   90.00
_cell.angle_beta   90.00
_cell.angle_gamma   90.00
#
_symmetry.space_group_name_H-M   'P 1'
#
loop_
_entity.id
_entity.type
_entity.pdbx_description
1 polymer ?
#
loop_
_entity_poly.entity_id
_entity_poly.type
_entity_poly.pdbx_seq_one_letter_code
_entity_poly.pdbx_strand_id
1 'polypeptide(L)'
;RKMIQQTFQQYASLREEECVMKFFNTLAGFANIDQETYRCELIQGWNITVDLVIGPKGIRQLTSQDAKPTCLAEFKQIRSIRCLPLEEGQAVLQLGIEGAPQALSIKTSSLAEAENMADLIDGYCRLQDGEKRNSLPQIPMLNLEARRSHLSESCSIESDIYAEIPDETLRRTGGPQYGIAREDVVLNRILGEG
;
A
#
# COMPACT_ATOMS: atom_id res chain seq x y z
N ARG A 1 2.74 -30.80 -20.64
CA ARG A 1 4.18 -30.88 -21.05
C ARG A 1 4.47 -30.15 -22.36
N LYS A 2 3.91 -30.54 -23.52
CA LYS A 2 4.19 -29.89 -24.82
C LYS A 2 3.86 -28.39 -24.86
N MET A 3 2.70 -28.01 -24.31
CA MET A 3 2.27 -26.61 -24.23
C MET A 3 3.28 -25.75 -23.45
N ILE A 4 3.72 -26.21 -22.27
CA ILE A 4 4.72 -25.50 -21.45
C ILE A 4 6.05 -25.34 -22.21
N GLN A 5 6.52 -26.39 -22.89
CA GLN A 5 7.76 -26.33 -23.67
C GLN A 5 7.66 -25.33 -24.82
N GLN A 6 6.55 -25.34 -25.55
CA GLN A 6 6.29 -24.41 -26.65
C GLN A 6 6.20 -22.97 -26.16
N THR A 7 5.49 -22.72 -25.05
CA THR A 7 5.41 -21.38 -24.46
C THR A 7 6.78 -20.93 -23.96
N PHE A 8 7.53 -21.77 -23.24
CA PHE A 8 8.84 -21.41 -22.70
C PHE A 8 9.85 -21.03 -23.78
N GLN A 9 9.83 -21.70 -24.94
CA GLN A 9 10.69 -21.35 -26.08
C GLN A 9 10.49 -19.91 -26.57
N GLN A 10 9.31 -19.32 -26.39
CA GLN A 10 9.02 -17.92 -26.77
C GLN A 10 9.72 -16.89 -25.86
N TYR A 11 10.27 -17.34 -24.72
CA TYR A 11 10.97 -16.51 -23.73
C TYR A 11 12.45 -16.87 -23.61
N ALA A 12 12.93 -17.89 -24.33
CA ALA A 12 14.28 -18.42 -24.19
C ALA A 12 15.40 -17.42 -24.57
N SER A 13 15.08 -16.38 -25.34
CA SER A 13 16.03 -15.34 -25.74
C SER A 13 16.00 -14.09 -24.85
N LEU A 14 15.11 -14.02 -23.86
CA LEU A 14 14.95 -12.84 -23.01
C LEU A 14 15.92 -12.90 -21.82
N ARG A 15 16.45 -11.73 -21.45
CA ARG A 15 17.17 -11.53 -20.19
C ARG A 15 16.20 -11.48 -19.02
N GLU A 16 16.72 -11.62 -17.80
CA GLU A 16 15.90 -11.62 -16.58
C GLU A 16 15.01 -10.38 -16.46
N GLU A 17 15.56 -9.18 -16.65
CA GLU A 17 14.81 -7.92 -16.63
C GLU A 17 13.67 -7.90 -17.68
N GLU A 18 13.94 -8.42 -18.88
CA GLU A 18 12.98 -8.48 -19.97
C GLU A 18 11.86 -9.48 -19.68
N CYS A 19 12.19 -10.60 -19.04
CA CYS A 19 11.21 -11.55 -18.52
C CYS A 19 10.32 -10.92 -17.46
N VAL A 20 10.89 -10.17 -16.50
CA VAL A 20 10.13 -9.47 -15.45
C VAL A 20 9.17 -8.43 -16.06
N MET A 21 9.65 -7.60 -16.99
CA MET A 21 8.79 -6.62 -17.68
C MET A 21 7.67 -7.31 -18.47
N LYS A 22 7.97 -8.42 -19.15
CA LYS A 22 6.96 -9.17 -19.91
C LYS A 22 5.94 -9.84 -19.00
N PHE A 23 6.35 -10.28 -17.79
CA PHE A 23 5.45 -10.76 -16.77
C PHE A 23 4.46 -9.66 -16.34
N PHE A 24 4.94 -8.48 -15.96
CA PHE A 24 4.06 -7.38 -15.54
C PHE A 24 3.13 -6.91 -16.66
N ASN A 25 3.61 -6.81 -17.90
CA ASN A 25 2.77 -6.49 -19.05
C ASN A 25 1.66 -7.53 -19.27
N THR A 26 1.97 -8.81 -19.06
CA THR A 26 0.97 -9.88 -19.15
C THR A 26 -0.04 -9.77 -18.01
N LEU A 27 0.44 -9.59 -16.77
CA LEU A 27 -0.39 -9.52 -15.58
C LEU A 27 -1.33 -8.30 -15.58
N ALA A 28 -0.85 -7.15 -16.06
CA ALA A 28 -1.63 -5.93 -16.19
C ALA A 28 -2.85 -6.08 -17.12
N GLY A 29 -2.85 -7.06 -18.04
CA GLY A 29 -4.01 -7.38 -18.87
C GLY A 29 -5.16 -8.05 -18.12
N PHE A 30 -4.91 -8.58 -16.92
CA PHE A 30 -5.90 -9.34 -16.14
C PHE A 30 -6.12 -8.80 -14.72
N ALA A 31 -5.19 -8.00 -14.20
CA ALA A 31 -5.25 -7.43 -12.86
C ALA A 31 -4.72 -6.00 -12.84
N ASN A 32 -5.43 -5.13 -12.12
CA ASN A 32 -4.99 -3.76 -11.87
C ASN A 32 -3.99 -3.77 -10.70
N ILE A 33 -2.72 -4.01 -11.02
CA ILE A 33 -1.63 -4.15 -10.03
C ILE A 33 -1.00 -2.81 -9.63
N ASP A 34 -1.32 -1.73 -10.35
CA ASP A 34 -0.74 -0.40 -10.18
C ASP A 34 -1.62 0.55 -9.36
N GLN A 35 -2.74 0.07 -8.83
CA GLN A 35 -3.73 0.90 -8.13
C GLN A 35 -4.46 0.11 -7.04
N GLU A 36 -4.96 0.84 -6.06
CA GLU A 36 -5.84 0.32 -5.02
C GLU A 36 -7.25 0.91 -5.17
N THR A 37 -8.27 0.10 -4.91
CA THR A 37 -9.68 0.48 -5.03
C THR A 37 -10.36 0.40 -3.66
N TYR A 38 -11.00 1.48 -3.25
CA TYR A 38 -11.70 1.64 -1.98
C TYR A 38 -13.19 1.91 -2.24
N ARG A 39 -14.07 1.14 -1.60
CA ARG A 39 -15.53 1.40 -1.63
C ARG A 39 -15.88 2.38 -0.51
N CYS A 40 -16.11 3.63 -0.85
CA CYS A 40 -16.29 4.71 0.14
C CYS A 40 -17.40 5.70 -0.26
N GLU A 41 -17.72 6.65 0.61
CA GLU A 41 -18.70 7.70 0.33
C GLU A 41 -18.02 9.07 0.11
N LEU A 42 -18.30 9.74 -1.01
CA LEU A 42 -17.90 11.13 -1.22
C LEU A 42 -18.92 12.08 -0.61
N ILE A 43 -18.45 13.07 0.15
CA ILE A 43 -19.30 14.10 0.78
C ILE A 43 -19.22 15.38 -0.05
N GLN A 44 -20.25 15.64 -0.86
CA GLN A 44 -20.37 16.82 -1.74
C GLN A 44 -21.76 17.45 -1.61
N GLY A 45 -22.13 17.86 -0.39
CA GLY A 45 -23.49 18.34 -0.08
C GLY A 45 -24.51 17.21 0.18
N TRP A 46 -24.27 16.03 -0.38
CA TRP A 46 -24.87 14.75 0.00
C TRP A 46 -23.79 13.65 -0.04
N ASN A 47 -24.10 12.48 0.49
CA ASN A 47 -23.20 11.32 0.46
C ASN A 47 -23.45 10.47 -0.79
N ILE A 48 -22.42 10.16 -1.56
CA ILE A 48 -22.48 9.27 -2.72
C ILE A 48 -21.52 8.10 -2.51
N THR A 49 -22.02 6.87 -2.52
CA THR A 49 -21.16 5.69 -2.52
C THR A 49 -20.51 5.49 -3.88
N VAL A 50 -19.20 5.35 -3.91
CA VAL A 50 -18.38 5.22 -5.12
C VAL A 50 -17.28 4.19 -4.94
N ASP A 51 -16.69 3.75 -6.04
CA ASP A 51 -15.39 3.09 -6.02
C ASP A 51 -14.32 4.16 -6.27
N LEU A 52 -13.51 4.45 -5.27
CA LEU A 52 -12.39 5.36 -5.37
C LEU A 52 -11.14 4.58 -5.74
N VAL A 53 -10.48 4.98 -6.81
CA VAL A 53 -9.25 4.38 -7.30
C VAL A 53 -8.09 5.34 -7.01
N ILE A 54 -7.09 4.86 -6.29
CA ILE A 54 -5.87 5.60 -5.97
C ILE A 54 -4.71 4.86 -6.64
N GLY A 55 -4.00 5.55 -7.53
CA GLY A 55 -2.87 4.98 -8.26
C GLY A 55 -2.00 6.08 -8.89
N PRO A 56 -1.01 5.75 -9.73
CA PRO A 56 -0.07 6.72 -10.31
C PRO A 56 -0.75 7.80 -11.16
N LYS A 57 -1.98 7.54 -11.61
CA LYS A 57 -2.82 8.48 -12.38
C LYS A 57 -3.65 9.44 -11.52
N GLY A 58 -3.38 9.51 -10.21
CA GLY A 58 -4.07 10.35 -9.24
C GLY A 58 -5.23 9.64 -8.54
N ILE A 59 -6.10 10.44 -7.92
CA ILE A 59 -7.31 10.00 -7.23
C ILE A 59 -8.48 10.09 -8.19
N ARG A 60 -9.15 8.96 -8.45
CA ARG A 60 -10.20 8.84 -9.45
C ARG A 60 -11.44 8.18 -8.89
N GLN A 61 -12.59 8.60 -9.39
CA GLN A 61 -13.89 8.00 -9.08
C GLN A 61 -14.34 7.08 -10.20
N LEU A 62 -14.81 5.89 -9.86
CA LEU A 62 -15.50 4.97 -10.75
C LEU A 62 -16.97 4.86 -10.31
N THR A 63 -17.89 5.15 -11.23
CA THR A 63 -19.34 5.10 -11.00
C THR A 63 -19.99 3.80 -11.51
N SER A 64 -19.36 3.14 -12.48
CA SER A 64 -19.76 1.83 -13.03
C SER A 64 -18.53 1.17 -13.67
N GLN A 65 -18.50 -0.17 -13.75
CA GLN A 65 -17.35 -0.94 -14.27
C GLN A 65 -16.94 -0.54 -15.69
N ASP A 66 -17.88 -0.09 -16.53
CA ASP A 66 -17.61 0.28 -17.93
C ASP A 66 -17.46 1.80 -18.14
N ALA A 67 -17.60 2.61 -17.09
CA ALA A 67 -17.49 4.05 -17.19
C ALA A 67 -16.03 4.50 -17.13
N LYS A 68 -15.67 5.52 -17.92
CA LYS A 68 -14.35 6.15 -17.84
C LYS A 68 -14.18 6.76 -16.44
N PRO A 69 -13.11 6.44 -15.69
CA PRO A 69 -12.88 7.01 -14.36
C PRO A 69 -12.79 8.54 -14.42
N THR A 70 -13.50 9.20 -13.51
CA THR A 70 -13.47 10.67 -13.37
C THR A 70 -12.30 11.07 -12.48
N CYS A 71 -11.44 11.99 -12.94
CA CYS A 71 -10.35 12.50 -12.11
C CYS A 71 -10.88 13.45 -11.04
N LEU A 72 -10.57 13.17 -9.77
CA LEU A 72 -10.93 14.04 -8.65
C LEU A 72 -9.77 14.95 -8.25
N ALA A 73 -8.55 14.41 -8.20
CA ALA A 73 -7.35 15.17 -7.85
C ALA A 73 -6.08 14.48 -8.35
N GLU A 74 -5.07 15.27 -8.71
CA GLU A 74 -3.68 14.81 -8.85
C GLU A 74 -2.90 15.07 -7.55
N PHE A 75 -1.90 14.23 -7.25
CA PHE A 75 -1.17 14.32 -5.97
C PHE A 75 -0.44 15.65 -5.77
N LYS A 76 0.06 16.27 -6.85
CA LYS A 76 0.67 17.62 -6.84
C LYS A 76 -0.26 18.72 -6.34
N GLN A 77 -1.58 18.50 -6.44
CA GLN A 77 -2.58 19.47 -6.00
C GLN A 77 -2.93 19.29 -4.52
N ILE A 78 -2.49 18.20 -3.87
CA ILE A 78 -2.84 17.92 -2.48
C ILE A 78 -1.96 18.78 -1.56
N ARG A 79 -2.60 19.60 -0.73
CA ARG A 79 -1.97 20.52 0.21
C ARG A 79 -2.02 20.05 1.65
N SER A 80 -3.05 19.29 2.00
CA SER A 80 -3.20 18.73 3.35
C SER A 80 -4.01 17.45 3.32
N ILE A 81 -3.71 16.54 4.24
CA ILE A 81 -4.39 15.27 4.45
C ILE A 81 -4.77 15.23 5.93
N ARG A 82 -6.04 15.00 6.25
CA ARG A 82 -6.53 14.90 7.63
C ARG A 82 -7.48 13.73 7.77
N CYS A 83 -7.25 12.88 8.76
CA CYS A 83 -8.20 11.85 9.17
C CYS A 83 -8.96 12.31 10.40
N LEU A 84 -10.29 12.28 10.33
CA LEU A 84 -11.17 12.63 11.43
C LEU A 84 -12.00 11.40 11.80
N PRO A 85 -11.84 10.84 13.01
CA PRO A 85 -12.69 9.75 13.47
C PRO A 85 -14.14 10.24 13.61
N LEU A 86 -15.08 9.38 13.28
CA LEU A 86 -16.51 9.57 13.47
C LEU A 86 -17.04 8.61 14.54
N GLU A 87 -18.29 8.81 14.94
CA GLU A 87 -18.99 7.85 15.79
C GLU A 87 -19.17 6.51 15.07
N GLU A 88 -19.38 5.42 15.82
CA GLU A 88 -19.59 4.06 15.30
C GLU A 88 -18.37 3.45 14.56
N GLY A 89 -17.18 4.01 14.77
CA GLY A 89 -15.92 3.46 14.21
C GLY A 89 -15.63 3.86 12.76
N GLN A 90 -16.50 4.66 12.15
CA GLN A 90 -16.29 5.27 10.83
C GLN A 90 -15.26 6.39 10.91
N ALA A 91 -14.76 6.85 9.76
CA ALA A 91 -13.88 8.01 9.70
C ALA A 91 -14.13 8.83 8.43
N VAL A 92 -13.65 10.07 8.45
CA VAL A 92 -13.67 10.98 7.31
C VAL A 92 -12.24 11.41 6.99
N LEU A 93 -11.79 11.08 5.79
CA LEU A 93 -10.55 11.57 5.20
C LEU A 93 -10.83 12.87 4.45
N GLN A 94 -10.19 13.97 4.85
CA GLN A 94 -10.25 15.26 4.18
C GLN A 94 -8.94 15.57 3.47
N LEU A 95 -9.06 15.85 2.16
CA LEU A 95 -7.95 16.23 1.30
C LEU A 95 -8.12 17.70 0.89
N GLY A 96 -7.22 18.56 1.35
CA GLY A 96 -7.16 19.94 0.89
C GLY A 96 -6.54 20.00 -0.51
N ILE A 97 -7.28 20.50 -1.50
CA ILE A 97 -6.84 20.58 -2.89
C ILE A 97 -6.51 22.03 -3.25
N GLU A 98 -5.37 22.26 -3.88
CA GLU A 98 -4.94 23.55 -4.39
C GLU A 98 -5.93 24.10 -5.42
N GLY A 99 -6.32 25.36 -5.26
CA GLY A 99 -7.28 26.01 -6.15
C GLY A 99 -8.74 25.62 -5.91
N ALA A 100 -9.02 24.67 -5.02
CA ALA A 100 -10.38 24.32 -4.62
C ALA A 100 -10.73 24.99 -3.27
N PRO A 101 -11.86 25.72 -3.17
CA PRO A 101 -12.29 26.33 -1.91
C PRO A 101 -12.75 25.29 -0.88
N GLN A 102 -13.18 24.11 -1.34
CA GLN A 102 -13.67 23.03 -0.49
C GLN A 102 -12.71 21.83 -0.55
N ALA A 103 -12.41 21.26 0.61
CA ALA A 103 -11.65 20.02 0.71
C ALA A 103 -12.47 18.82 0.20
N LEU A 104 -11.83 17.90 -0.51
CA LEU A 104 -12.43 16.63 -0.88
C LEU A 104 -12.59 15.77 0.37
N SER A 105 -13.83 15.48 0.74
CA SER A 105 -14.17 14.74 1.95
C SER A 105 -14.68 13.35 1.59
N ILE A 106 -14.03 12.33 2.15
CA ILE A 106 -14.28 10.92 1.86
C ILE A 106 -14.61 10.23 3.18
N LYS A 107 -15.81 9.66 3.29
CA LYS A 107 -16.21 8.85 4.44
C LYS A 107 -15.91 7.37 4.18
N THR A 108 -15.21 6.75 5.12
CA THR A 108 -14.76 5.36 5.05
C THR A 108 -15.53 4.47 6.02
N SER A 109 -15.48 3.16 5.77
CA SER A 109 -16.15 2.16 6.62
C SER A 109 -15.51 2.02 8.00
N SER A 110 -14.22 2.38 8.12
CA SER A 110 -13.44 2.28 9.35
C SER A 110 -12.32 3.32 9.42
N LEU A 111 -11.82 3.59 10.64
CA LEU A 111 -10.62 4.41 10.85
C LEU A 111 -9.39 3.82 10.15
N ALA A 112 -9.18 2.50 10.24
CA ALA A 112 -8.05 1.82 9.61
C ALA A 112 -8.05 1.99 8.08
N GLU A 113 -9.23 1.95 7.44
CA GLU A 113 -9.36 2.21 6.02
C GLU A 113 -8.98 3.66 5.68
N ALA A 114 -9.39 4.65 6.49
CA ALA A 114 -8.99 6.04 6.29
C ALA A 114 -7.48 6.26 6.48
N GLU A 115 -6.86 5.61 7.45
CA GLU A 115 -5.41 5.64 7.68
C GLU A 115 -4.65 5.03 6.50
N ASN A 116 -5.05 3.86 6.02
CA ASN A 116 -4.47 3.23 4.83
C ASN A 116 -4.57 4.15 3.59
N MET A 117 -5.74 4.75 3.37
CA MET A 117 -5.93 5.70 2.26
C MET A 117 -5.05 6.95 2.41
N ALA A 118 -4.94 7.50 3.62
CA ALA A 118 -4.10 8.66 3.90
C ALA A 118 -2.62 8.35 3.66
N ASP A 119 -2.13 7.22 4.16
CA ASP A 119 -0.75 6.77 4.00
C ASP A 119 -0.38 6.54 2.53
N LEU A 120 -1.29 5.91 1.78
CA LEU A 120 -1.12 5.69 0.34
C LEU A 120 -1.01 7.02 -0.41
N ILE A 121 -1.93 7.95 -0.16
CA ILE A 121 -1.96 9.27 -0.81
C ILE A 121 -0.72 10.08 -0.44
N ASP A 122 -0.36 10.12 0.85
CA ASP A 122 0.84 10.81 1.33
C ASP A 122 2.11 10.21 0.73
N GLY A 123 2.16 8.88 0.57
CA GLY A 123 3.19 8.17 -0.17
C GLY A 123 3.35 8.67 -1.60
N TYR A 124 2.26 8.80 -2.35
CA TYR A 124 2.28 9.35 -3.70
C TYR A 124 2.69 10.83 -3.75
N CYS A 125 2.21 11.65 -2.80
CA CYS A 125 2.63 13.05 -2.70
C CYS A 125 4.14 13.16 -2.48
N ARG A 126 4.72 12.35 -1.57
CA ARG A 126 6.17 12.31 -1.34
C ARG A 126 6.96 11.86 -2.57
N LEU A 127 6.47 10.84 -3.28
CA LEU A 127 7.12 10.33 -4.50
C LEU A 127 7.15 11.40 -5.61
N GLN A 128 6.07 12.17 -5.76
CA GLN A 128 5.99 13.22 -6.78
C GLN A 128 6.83 14.46 -6.45
N ASP A 129 6.96 14.78 -5.16
CA ASP A 129 7.74 15.94 -4.68
C ASP A 129 9.26 15.73 -4.64
N GLY A 130 9.74 14.54 -5.05
CA GLY A 130 11.14 14.23 -5.38
C GLY A 130 12.19 15.05 -4.59
N GLU A 131 12.62 14.54 -3.44
CA GLU A 131 13.78 15.02 -2.67
C GLU A 131 13.61 16.29 -1.80
N LYS A 132 12.50 17.04 -1.86
CA LYS A 132 12.34 18.22 -0.98
C LYS A 132 11.96 17.91 0.47
N ARG A 133 11.55 16.68 0.75
CA ARG A 133 11.23 16.17 2.11
C ARG A 133 12.15 15.00 2.50
N ASN A 134 13.46 15.14 2.32
CA ASN A 134 14.45 14.17 2.86
C ASN A 134 14.47 14.14 4.40
N SER A 135 13.67 14.95 5.07
CA SER A 135 13.28 14.70 6.46
C SER A 135 12.36 13.48 6.49
N LEU A 136 12.86 12.39 7.09
CA LEU A 136 12.08 11.23 7.52
C LEU A 136 10.70 11.67 8.02
N PRO A 137 9.62 10.86 7.83
CA PRO A 137 8.35 11.15 8.47
C PRO A 137 8.60 11.44 9.94
N GLN A 138 7.94 12.48 10.50
CA GLN A 138 8.10 12.82 11.91
C GLN A 138 7.76 11.57 12.72
N ILE A 139 8.81 10.91 13.24
CA ILE A 139 8.66 9.83 14.20
C ILE A 139 7.81 10.42 15.32
N PRO A 140 6.70 9.78 15.73
CA PRO A 140 5.90 10.26 16.85
C PRO A 140 6.84 10.43 18.04
N MET A 141 7.21 11.68 18.35
CA MET A 141 7.99 11.93 19.54
C MET A 141 7.05 11.68 20.70
N LEU A 142 7.20 10.51 21.34
CA LEU A 142 6.72 10.31 22.70
C LEU A 142 7.28 11.48 23.50
N ASN A 143 6.38 12.31 24.02
CA ASN A 143 6.71 13.49 24.79
C ASN A 143 7.54 13.07 26.01
N LEU A 144 8.87 13.11 25.89
CA LEU A 144 9.81 13.00 26.99
C LEU A 144 10.30 14.40 27.35
N GLU A 145 9.36 15.29 27.68
CA GLU A 145 9.63 16.47 28.49
C GLU A 145 10.11 16.03 29.88
N ALA A 146 11.40 15.71 30.01
CA ALA A 146 12.27 16.04 31.15
C ALA A 146 13.56 15.20 31.15
N ARG A 147 14.57 15.58 30.36
CA ARG A 147 15.95 15.72 30.86
C ARG A 147 16.95 16.15 29.79
N ARG A 148 17.62 17.25 30.14
CA ARG A 148 19.06 17.54 29.93
C ARG A 148 19.49 18.02 28.55
N SER A 149 19.62 19.35 28.53
CA SER A 149 20.76 20.10 28.02
C SER A 149 22.12 19.40 28.10
N HIS A 150 23.00 19.78 27.17
CA HIS A 150 24.43 19.47 27.03
C HIS A 150 24.78 18.07 26.50
N LEU A 151 25.14 17.95 25.22
CA LEU A 151 26.53 17.84 24.74
C LEU A 151 26.56 17.44 23.25
N SER A 152 27.47 18.08 22.51
CA SER A 152 27.99 17.64 21.22
C SER A 152 28.88 16.40 21.37
N GLU A 153 29.10 15.67 20.27
CA GLU A 153 30.00 14.50 20.07
C GLU A 153 29.35 13.11 20.10
N SER A 154 29.05 12.63 18.88
CA SER A 154 29.50 11.33 18.33
C SER A 154 29.49 10.08 19.24
N CYS A 155 28.34 9.39 19.32
CA CYS A 155 28.25 7.95 19.61
C CYS A 155 26.99 7.36 18.96
N SER A 156 27.10 6.85 17.73
CA SER A 156 25.99 6.32 16.91
C SER A 156 25.56 4.87 17.25
N ILE A 157 25.88 4.38 18.46
CA ILE A 157 25.62 2.98 18.86
C ILE A 157 24.48 2.86 19.90
N GLU A 158 24.08 3.95 20.56
CA GLU A 158 22.96 3.99 21.53
C GLU A 158 21.73 4.68 20.93
N SER A 159 21.37 4.35 19.69
CA SER A 159 20.10 4.82 19.14
C SER A 159 19.02 3.76 19.40
N ASP A 160 17.99 4.11 20.17
CA ASP A 160 16.82 3.25 20.46
C ASP A 160 16.03 2.83 19.20
N ILE A 161 16.46 3.27 18.00
CA ILE A 161 15.91 2.90 16.70
C ILE A 161 16.80 1.93 15.91
N TYR A 162 17.93 1.48 16.45
CA TYR A 162 18.77 0.47 15.79
C TYR A 162 18.04 -0.88 15.75
N ALA A 163 17.91 -1.45 14.56
CA ALA A 163 17.32 -2.76 14.33
C ALA A 163 18.31 -3.64 13.54
N GLU A 164 18.88 -4.64 14.19
CA GLU A 164 19.71 -5.67 13.53
C GLU A 164 18.80 -6.63 12.74
N ILE A 165 19.15 -6.87 11.48
CA ILE A 165 18.49 -7.89 10.66
C ILE A 165 19.29 -9.18 10.84
N PRO A 166 18.77 -10.20 11.55
CA PRO A 166 19.51 -11.44 11.74
C PRO A 166 19.65 -12.20 10.43
N ASP A 167 20.82 -12.78 10.18
CA ASP A 167 21.10 -13.62 9.00
C ASP A 167 20.34 -14.97 9.04
N GLU A 168 19.92 -15.40 10.23
CA GLU A 168 19.17 -16.64 10.40
C GLU A 168 17.68 -16.43 10.17
N THR A 169 17.13 -17.21 9.24
CA THR A 169 15.70 -17.39 9.05
C THR A 169 15.09 -18.14 10.25
N LEU A 170 15.03 -17.47 11.41
CA LEU A 170 14.30 -17.98 12.56
C LEU A 170 12.87 -18.29 12.10
N ARG A 171 12.59 -19.60 12.07
CA ARG A 171 11.30 -20.17 11.70
C ARG A 171 10.23 -19.45 12.51
N ARG A 172 9.43 -18.64 11.82
CA ARG A 172 8.30 -17.92 12.40
C ARG A 172 7.47 -18.88 13.25
N THR A 173 7.40 -18.61 14.54
CA THR A 173 6.52 -19.35 15.44
C THR A 173 5.10 -18.83 15.26
N GLY A 174 4.16 -19.71 14.88
CA GLY A 174 2.77 -19.60 15.30
C GLY A 174 1.78 -18.87 14.39
N GLY A 175 1.28 -19.57 13.38
CA GLY A 175 -0.05 -19.34 12.80
C GLY A 175 -0.55 -20.66 12.19
N PRO A 176 -1.86 -20.97 12.20
CA PRO A 176 -2.37 -22.19 11.58
C PRO A 176 -2.15 -22.13 10.06
N GLN A 177 -1.13 -22.84 9.58
CA GLN A 177 -0.89 -23.04 8.16
C GLN A 177 -1.73 -24.23 7.70
N TYR A 178 -2.76 -23.95 6.90
CA TYR A 178 -3.59 -24.99 6.28
C TYR A 178 -2.97 -25.57 4.99
N GLY A 179 -1.79 -25.10 4.59
CA GLY A 179 -1.02 -25.62 3.46
C GLY A 179 0.04 -26.60 3.94
N ILE A 180 0.06 -27.81 3.39
CA ILE A 180 1.12 -28.80 3.61
C ILE A 180 2.03 -28.76 2.38
N ALA A 181 3.30 -28.44 2.57
CA ALA A 181 4.28 -28.47 1.48
C ALA A 181 4.54 -29.92 1.06
N ARG A 182 4.66 -30.19 -0.24
CA ARG A 182 4.81 -31.56 -0.73
C ARG A 182 6.11 -32.18 -0.23
N GLU A 183 7.16 -31.38 -0.08
CA GLU A 183 8.46 -31.72 0.46
C GLU A 183 8.42 -32.17 1.93
N ASP A 184 7.44 -31.71 2.71
CA ASP A 184 7.25 -32.10 4.12
C ASP A 184 6.49 -33.44 4.25
N VAL A 185 6.03 -34.02 3.13
CA VAL A 185 5.24 -35.26 3.12
C VAL A 185 6.05 -36.41 2.54
N VAL A 186 6.28 -37.43 3.37
CA VAL A 186 6.83 -38.71 2.94
C VAL A 186 5.70 -39.70 2.74
N LEU A 187 5.40 -40.03 1.48
CA LEU A 187 4.48 -41.11 1.16
C LEU A 187 5.18 -42.44 1.42
N ASN A 188 4.73 -43.15 2.46
CA ASN A 188 5.26 -44.46 2.84
C ASN A 188 4.46 -45.56 2.13
N ARG A 189 3.71 -46.35 2.90
CA ARG A 189 2.94 -47.50 2.42
C ARG A 189 1.45 -47.29 2.64
N ILE A 190 0.65 -48.05 1.91
CA ILE A 190 -0.81 -48.10 2.09
C ILE A 190 -1.13 -48.71 3.47
N LEU A 191 -2.01 -48.05 4.22
CA LEU A 191 -2.47 -48.51 5.55
C LEU A 191 -3.92 -49.00 5.55
N GLY A 192 -4.68 -48.72 4.49
CA GLY A 192 -6.07 -49.10 4.34
C GLY A 192 -6.64 -48.66 3.00
N GLU A 193 -7.80 -49.20 2.64
CA GLU A 193 -8.60 -48.83 1.48
C GLU A 193 -9.89 -48.18 1.99
N GLY A 194 -10.30 -47.07 1.39
CA GLY A 194 -11.42 -46.24 1.82
C GLY A 194 -12.57 -46.24 0.83
#